data_AF-A0A8T6LHV0-F1
#
_entry.id   AF-A0A8T6LHV0-F1
#
_cell.length_a   1.000
_cell.length_b   1.000
_cell.length_c   1.000
_cell.angle_alpha   90.00
_cell.angle_beta   90.00
_cell.angle_gamma   90.00
#
_symmetry.space_group_name_H-M   'P 1'
#
loop_
_entity.id
_entity.type
_entity.pdbx_description
1 polymer ?
#
loop_
_entity_poly.entity_id
_entity_poly.type
_entity_poly.pdbx_seq_one_letter_code
_entity_poly.pdbx_strand_id
1 'polypeptide(L)'
;MNTNLNRRSLLAGAIGAPFLAGLAPGAHADEYSGLTDLNLSDDEMLYYFIKLRSSHDDRVTMGWVDAVNYAFIDGVTHPMYRLLSTTIRQMRKVNDSLYKSVSLEVAMYMDIETGELLDKLTMPVTGNVVDVPLYRAGPTHMEMTVRSEDTNDLTKHQET
;
A
#
# COMPACT_ATOMS: atom_id res chain seq x y z
N MET A 1 1.44 -51.49 10.67
CA MET A 1 2.55 -51.33 11.64
C MET A 1 3.09 -49.92 11.44
N ASN A 2 2.59 -48.95 12.21
CA ASN A 2 2.82 -47.52 11.97
C ASN A 2 3.87 -47.00 12.95
N THR A 3 5.06 -46.65 12.44
CA THR A 3 6.11 -46.00 13.23
C THR A 3 5.90 -44.49 13.21
N ASN A 4 5.37 -43.97 14.31
CA ASN A 4 5.34 -42.53 14.61
C ASN A 4 6.74 -42.06 14.98
N LEU A 5 7.45 -41.38 14.06
CA LEU A 5 8.72 -40.71 14.34
C LEU A 5 8.46 -39.38 15.05
N ASN A 6 8.80 -39.35 16.34
CA ASN A 6 8.66 -38.17 17.19
C ASN A 6 9.83 -37.20 16.95
N ARG A 7 9.53 -36.03 16.38
CA ARG A 7 10.51 -34.99 15.99
C ARG A 7 11.35 -34.46 17.17
N ARG A 8 10.94 -34.74 18.42
CA ARG A 8 11.63 -34.30 19.64
C ARG A 8 12.87 -35.13 20.03
N SER A 9 13.08 -36.32 19.47
CA SER A 9 14.28 -37.12 19.78
C SER A 9 15.53 -36.74 18.97
N LEU A 10 15.39 -35.87 17.96
CA LEU A 10 16.53 -35.41 17.13
C LEU A 10 17.36 -34.29 17.78
N LEU A 11 16.92 -33.71 18.90
CA LEU A 11 17.59 -32.58 19.55
C LEU A 11 18.37 -32.94 20.82
N ALA A 12 18.41 -34.21 21.22
CA ALA A 12 19.11 -34.65 22.43
C ALA A 12 20.58 -35.05 22.21
N GLY A 13 21.15 -34.78 21.03
CA GLY A 13 22.46 -35.29 20.62
C GLY A 13 23.61 -34.27 20.52
N ALA A 14 23.48 -33.06 21.07
CA ALA A 14 24.51 -32.03 20.93
C ALA A 14 24.94 -31.42 22.28
N ILE A 15 25.69 -32.19 23.06
CA ILE A 15 26.59 -31.64 24.08
C ILE A 15 28.00 -32.12 23.74
N GLY A 16 28.79 -31.24 23.14
CA GLY A 16 30.18 -31.51 22.74
C GLY A 16 30.70 -30.42 21.81
N ALA A 17 31.12 -29.28 22.37
CA ALA A 17 31.85 -28.23 21.64
C ALA A 17 33.29 -28.70 21.34
N PRO A 18 33.95 -28.23 20.26
CA PRO A 18 34.49 -26.88 20.30
C PRO A 18 34.33 -26.05 19.01
N PHE A 19 34.25 -24.74 19.23
CA PHE A 19 34.63 -23.62 18.37
C PHE A 19 35.59 -23.98 17.22
N LEU A 20 35.18 -23.71 15.96
CA LEU A 20 35.95 -23.09 14.86
C LEU A 20 35.22 -23.20 13.50
N ALA A 21 33.98 -22.72 13.40
CA ALA A 21 33.29 -22.55 12.12
C ALA A 21 32.50 -21.23 12.08
N GLY A 22 33.13 -20.14 12.54
CA GLY A 22 32.67 -18.79 12.29
C GLY A 22 33.49 -18.20 11.13
N LEU A 23 32.79 -17.59 10.17
CA LEU A 23 33.29 -16.94 8.94
C LEU A 23 33.22 -17.76 7.64
N ALA A 24 32.16 -18.55 7.44
CA ALA A 24 31.61 -18.60 6.09
C ALA A 24 30.74 -17.34 5.92
N PRO A 25 31.06 -16.41 4.99
CA PRO A 25 30.09 -15.41 4.57
C PRO A 25 28.85 -16.18 4.17
N GLY A 26 27.73 -15.96 4.86
CA GLY A 26 26.46 -16.52 4.44
C GLY A 26 26.25 -16.13 3.00
N ALA A 27 26.30 -17.12 2.11
CA ALA A 27 25.84 -17.00 0.74
C ALA A 27 24.31 -16.81 0.78
N HIS A 28 23.89 -15.60 1.14
CA HIS A 28 22.55 -15.07 0.94
C HIS A 28 22.60 -13.93 -0.09
N ALA A 29 23.55 -14.03 -1.03
CA ALA A 29 23.61 -13.20 -2.21
C ALA A 29 23.50 -14.16 -3.40
N ASP A 30 22.25 -14.41 -3.82
CA ASP A 30 21.82 -14.85 -5.17
C ASP A 30 20.55 -15.72 -5.16
N GLU A 31 19.52 -15.31 -4.41
CA GLU A 31 18.16 -15.87 -4.59
C GLU A 31 17.14 -14.82 -5.07
N TYR A 32 17.63 -13.78 -5.77
CA TYR A 32 16.81 -12.85 -6.54
C TYR A 32 17.16 -12.85 -8.04
N SER A 33 17.89 -13.85 -8.53
CA SER A 33 18.29 -13.93 -9.95
C SER A 33 17.11 -14.16 -10.91
N GLY A 34 15.92 -14.45 -10.40
CA GLY A 34 14.69 -14.61 -11.20
C GLY A 34 13.91 -13.32 -11.49
N LEU A 35 14.28 -12.18 -10.91
CA LEU A 35 13.56 -10.90 -11.13
C LEU A 35 14.09 -10.07 -12.30
N THR A 36 15.28 -10.40 -12.81
CA THR A 36 15.97 -9.64 -13.85
C THR A 36 15.55 -9.96 -15.29
N ASP A 37 14.69 -10.97 -15.50
CA ASP A 37 14.27 -11.43 -16.83
C ASP A 37 12.74 -11.55 -16.98
N LEU A 38 12.00 -10.65 -16.32
CA LEU A 38 10.54 -10.57 -16.45
C LEU A 38 10.15 -9.92 -17.77
N ASN A 39 10.07 -10.72 -18.84
CA ASN A 39 9.46 -10.31 -20.10
C ASN A 39 7.95 -10.60 -20.07
N LEU A 40 7.18 -9.68 -19.48
CA LEU A 40 5.72 -9.76 -19.38
C LEU A 40 5.07 -9.01 -20.55
N SER A 41 4.06 -9.60 -21.18
CA SER A 41 3.16 -8.87 -22.06
C SER A 41 2.39 -7.78 -21.31
N ASP A 42 1.85 -6.81 -22.04
CA ASP A 42 1.03 -5.73 -21.49
C ASP A 42 -0.11 -6.28 -20.61
N ASP A 43 -0.82 -7.32 -21.06
CA ASP A 43 -1.93 -7.94 -20.32
C ASP A 43 -1.46 -8.69 -19.07
N GLU A 44 -0.31 -9.37 -19.12
CA GLU A 44 0.28 -10.02 -17.96
C GLU A 44 0.73 -8.99 -16.92
N MET A 45 1.30 -7.87 -17.37
CA MET A 45 1.67 -6.77 -16.49
C MET A 45 0.44 -6.18 -15.80
N LEU A 46 -0.65 -5.95 -16.53
CA LEU A 46 -1.92 -5.50 -15.96
C LEU A 46 -2.46 -6.52 -14.95
N TYR A 47 -2.45 -7.81 -15.29
CA TYR A 47 -2.89 -8.86 -14.37
C TYR A 47 -2.09 -8.82 -13.06
N TYR A 48 -0.76 -8.82 -13.11
CA TYR A 48 0.06 -8.79 -11.89
C TYR A 48 -0.08 -7.49 -11.12
N PHE A 49 -0.23 -6.37 -11.81
CA PHE A 49 -0.49 -5.08 -11.19
C PHE A 49 -1.80 -5.07 -10.40
N ILE A 50 -2.88 -5.62 -10.97
CA ILE A 50 -4.15 -5.77 -10.25
C ILE A 50 -3.98 -6.71 -9.07
N LYS A 51 -3.22 -7.80 -9.21
CA LYS A 51 -2.94 -8.77 -8.13
C LYS A 51 -2.27 -8.13 -6.92
N LEU A 52 -1.40 -7.15 -7.16
CA LEU A 52 -0.72 -6.39 -6.11
C LEU A 52 -1.65 -5.39 -5.42
N ARG A 53 -2.75 -4.97 -6.05
CA ARG A 53 -3.63 -3.91 -5.55
C ARG A 53 -5.00 -4.36 -5.08
N SER A 54 -5.48 -5.52 -5.52
CA SER A 54 -6.85 -5.96 -5.28
C SER A 54 -7.01 -7.48 -5.48
N SER A 55 -8.21 -7.98 -5.16
CA SER A 55 -8.64 -9.32 -5.56
C SER A 55 -8.98 -9.37 -7.05
N HIS A 56 -8.83 -10.55 -7.66
CA HIS A 56 -9.17 -10.84 -9.05
C HIS A 56 -10.53 -11.53 -9.24
N ASP A 57 -11.19 -11.91 -8.15
CA ASP A 57 -12.43 -12.70 -8.15
C ASP A 57 -13.64 -11.88 -7.68
N ASP A 58 -13.65 -10.60 -8.02
CA ASP A 58 -14.71 -9.63 -7.68
C ASP A 58 -14.95 -9.44 -6.17
N ARG A 59 -14.14 -10.02 -5.27
CA ARG A 59 -14.24 -9.75 -3.84
C ARG A 59 -13.80 -8.33 -3.50
N VAL A 60 -14.46 -7.75 -2.51
CA VAL A 60 -14.07 -6.46 -1.92
C VAL A 60 -12.73 -6.61 -1.22
N THR A 61 -11.85 -5.64 -1.46
CA THR A 61 -10.59 -5.46 -0.75
C THR A 61 -10.60 -4.14 0.01
N MET A 62 -9.81 -4.09 1.09
CA MET A 62 -9.66 -2.90 1.91
C MET A 62 -8.19 -2.69 2.22
N GLY A 63 -7.72 -1.47 2.03
CA GLY A 63 -6.43 -1.00 2.55
C GLY A 63 -6.67 0.13 3.54
N TRP A 64 -5.85 0.20 4.57
CA TRP A 64 -5.88 1.31 5.53
C TRP A 64 -4.51 1.92 5.69
N VAL A 65 -4.50 3.19 6.06
CA VAL A 65 -3.31 3.98 6.36
C VAL A 65 -3.46 4.53 7.77
N ASP A 66 -2.38 4.42 8.52
CA ASP A 66 -2.18 5.08 9.80
C ASP A 66 -0.83 5.80 9.72
N ALA A 67 -0.86 7.13 9.57
CA ALA A 67 0.32 7.91 9.27
C ALA A 67 0.31 9.25 9.99
N VAL A 68 1.49 9.81 10.26
CA VAL A 68 1.64 11.20 10.68
C VAL A 68 2.06 12.02 9.46
N ASN A 69 1.29 13.07 9.17
CA ASN A 69 1.58 13.99 8.08
C ASN A 69 2.40 15.18 8.58
N TYR A 70 3.37 15.58 7.78
CA TYR A 70 4.28 16.67 8.07
C TYR A 70 4.28 17.68 6.92
N ALA A 71 4.38 18.97 7.26
CA ALA A 71 4.71 20.01 6.32
C ALA A 71 6.22 20.27 6.34
N PHE A 72 6.83 20.40 5.16
CA PHE A 72 8.23 20.76 5.01
C PHE A 72 8.31 22.21 4.53
N ILE A 73 8.78 23.11 5.38
CA ILE A 73 8.83 24.56 5.10
C ILE A 73 10.22 25.06 5.48
N ASP A 74 10.90 25.72 4.54
CA ASP A 74 12.25 26.28 4.73
C ASP A 74 13.27 25.31 5.35
N GLY A 75 13.18 24.03 4.96
CA GLY A 75 14.08 22.97 5.46
C GLY A 75 13.74 22.45 6.86
N VAL A 76 12.65 22.91 7.46
CA VAL A 76 12.14 22.46 8.76
C VAL A 76 10.89 21.59 8.57
N THR A 77 10.81 20.52 9.35
CA THR A 77 9.69 19.58 9.36
C THR A 77 8.72 19.93 10.48
N HIS A 78 7.46 20.21 10.14
CA HIS A 78 6.40 20.53 11.10
C HIS A 78 5.37 19.40 11.16
N PRO A 79 5.15 18.76 12.33
CA PRO A 79 4.05 17.81 12.48
C PRO A 79 2.71 18.52 12.32
N MET A 80 1.82 17.96 11.52
CA MET A 80 0.51 18.57 11.23
C MET A 80 -0.61 17.82 11.94
N TYR A 81 -0.84 16.56 11.56
CA TYR A 81 -1.91 15.73 12.08
C TYR A 81 -1.59 14.24 11.83
N ARG A 82 -2.29 13.36 12.53
CA ARG A 82 -2.33 11.93 12.20
C ARG A 82 -3.49 11.68 11.22
N LEU A 83 -3.24 10.94 10.16
CA LEU A 83 -4.23 10.52 9.17
C LEU A 83 -4.56 9.05 9.41
N LEU A 84 -5.84 8.81 9.69
CA LEU A 84 -6.43 7.47 9.61
C LEU A 84 -7.30 7.44 8.35
N SER A 85 -6.89 6.69 7.34
CA SER A 85 -7.66 6.56 6.10
C SER A 85 -7.92 5.09 5.79
N THR A 86 -9.06 4.82 5.17
CA THR A 86 -9.35 3.52 4.58
C THR A 86 -9.90 3.70 3.18
N THR A 87 -9.43 2.84 2.27
CA THR A 87 -9.99 2.69 0.94
C THR A 87 -10.59 1.30 0.82
N ILE A 88 -11.88 1.26 0.50
CA ILE A 88 -12.62 0.05 0.20
C ILE A 88 -12.81 0.01 -1.32
N ARG A 89 -12.43 -1.11 -1.95
CA ARG A 89 -12.45 -1.23 -3.41
C ARG A 89 -12.92 -2.61 -3.84
N GLN A 90 -13.72 -2.65 -4.90
CA GLN A 90 -13.99 -3.85 -5.67
C GLN A 90 -13.36 -3.70 -7.05
N MET A 91 -12.67 -4.73 -7.51
CA MET A 91 -12.12 -4.82 -8.86
C MET A 91 -12.76 -5.98 -9.59
N ARG A 92 -13.20 -5.73 -10.83
CA ARG A 92 -13.84 -6.71 -11.69
C ARG A 92 -13.11 -6.82 -13.02
N LYS A 93 -12.72 -8.04 -13.39
CA LYS A 93 -12.16 -8.31 -14.72
C LYS A 93 -13.27 -8.25 -15.76
N VAL A 94 -13.10 -7.42 -16.78
CA VAL A 94 -14.03 -7.38 -17.94
C VAL A 94 -13.48 -8.27 -19.05
N ASN A 95 -12.19 -8.11 -19.37
CA ASN A 95 -11.43 -8.96 -20.27
C ASN A 95 -9.93 -8.92 -19.87
N ASP A 96 -9.03 -9.50 -20.66
CA ASP A 96 -7.60 -9.58 -20.32
C ASP A 96 -6.92 -8.20 -20.22
N SER A 97 -7.38 -7.22 -21.00
CA SER A 97 -6.80 -5.87 -21.09
C SER A 97 -7.61 -4.77 -20.37
N LEU A 98 -8.70 -5.15 -19.67
CA LEU A 98 -9.60 -4.20 -19.02
C LEU A 98 -10.14 -4.73 -17.69
N TYR A 99 -9.95 -3.93 -16.66
CA TYR A 99 -10.61 -4.08 -15.37
C TYR A 99 -11.45 -2.85 -15.05
N LYS A 100 -12.58 -3.06 -14.37
CA LYS A 100 -13.43 -1.99 -13.82
C LYS A 100 -13.36 -2.04 -12.31
N SER A 101 -13.34 -0.86 -11.70
CA SER A 101 -13.31 -0.75 -10.25
C SER A 101 -14.33 0.24 -9.74
N VAL A 102 -14.81 -0.04 -8.53
CA VAL A 102 -15.57 0.90 -7.70
C VAL A 102 -14.82 1.05 -6.40
N SER A 103 -14.58 2.28 -5.96
CA SER A 103 -13.90 2.56 -4.70
C SER A 103 -14.59 3.64 -3.88
N LEU A 104 -14.51 3.49 -2.56
CA LEU A 104 -14.87 4.46 -1.55
C LEU A 104 -13.63 4.74 -0.69
N GLU A 105 -13.38 6.00 -0.39
CA GLU A 105 -12.35 6.41 0.56
C GLU A 105 -12.97 7.22 1.70
N VAL A 106 -12.48 6.98 2.92
CA VAL A 106 -12.80 7.79 4.09
C VAL A 106 -11.49 8.13 4.79
N ALA A 107 -11.27 9.41 5.06
CA ALA A 107 -10.12 9.88 5.81
C ALA A 107 -10.56 10.69 7.04
N MET A 108 -9.86 10.45 8.14
CA MET A 108 -10.01 11.13 9.41
C MET A 108 -8.68 11.79 9.76
N TYR A 109 -8.76 13.08 10.10
CA TYR A 109 -7.63 13.89 10.51
C TYR A 109 -7.68 14.04 12.02
N MET A 110 -6.62 13.61 12.69
CA MET A 110 -6.58 13.46 14.13
C MET A 110 -5.48 14.34 14.72
N ASP A 111 -5.73 14.90 15.89
CA ASP A 111 -4.69 15.52 16.69
C ASP A 111 -3.64 14.47 17.07
N ILE A 112 -2.36 14.83 16.97
CA ILE A 112 -1.26 13.87 17.19
C ILE A 112 -1.10 13.55 18.69
N GLU A 113 -1.35 14.52 19.56
CA GLU A 113 -1.14 14.40 21.00
C GLU A 113 -2.36 13.79 21.69
N THR A 114 -3.55 14.32 21.41
CA THR A 114 -4.79 13.90 22.09
C THR A 114 -5.45 12.70 21.40
N GLY A 115 -5.21 12.51 20.09
CA GLY A 115 -5.89 11.49 19.30
C GLY A 115 -7.36 11.79 19.04
N GLU A 116 -7.81 13.03 19.23
CA GLU A 116 -9.17 13.47 18.91
C GLU A 116 -9.29 13.86 17.44
N LEU A 117 -10.51 13.80 16.89
CA LEU A 117 -10.78 14.25 15.52
C LEU A 117 -10.62 15.77 15.44
N LEU A 118 -9.86 16.25 14.47
CA LEU A 118 -9.68 17.69 14.24
C LEU A 118 -10.90 18.29 13.54
N ASP A 119 -11.40 19.38 14.10
CA ASP A 119 -12.32 20.32 13.44
C ASP A 119 -11.55 21.52 12.84
N LYS A 120 -10.40 21.85 13.43
CA LYS A 120 -9.54 22.96 13.03
C LYS A 120 -8.07 22.55 13.07
N LEU A 121 -7.27 23.17 12.21
CA LEU A 121 -5.83 22.97 12.14
C LEU A 121 -5.14 24.33 12.08
N THR A 122 -4.17 24.54 12.97
CA THR A 122 -3.32 25.73 12.93
C THR A 122 -2.14 25.48 11.99
N MET A 123 -2.02 26.29 10.96
CA MET A 123 -0.95 26.17 9.98
C MET A 123 0.39 26.61 10.59
N PRO A 124 1.46 25.81 10.42
CA PRO A 124 2.78 26.20 10.87
C PRO A 124 3.23 27.47 10.13
N VAL A 125 4.11 28.24 10.78
CA VAL A 125 4.67 29.52 10.30
C VAL A 125 3.66 30.67 10.25
N THR A 126 2.52 30.50 9.58
CA THR A 126 1.52 31.57 9.42
C THR A 126 0.63 31.74 10.65
N GLY A 127 0.41 30.67 11.43
CA GLY A 127 -0.52 30.67 12.55
C GLY A 127 -2.00 30.75 12.14
N ASN A 128 -2.30 30.73 10.84
CA ASN A 128 -3.67 30.74 10.34
C ASN A 128 -4.38 29.46 10.75
N VAL A 129 -5.62 29.58 11.20
CA VAL A 129 -6.47 28.43 11.55
C VAL A 129 -7.37 28.12 10.37
N VAL A 130 -7.34 26.88 9.89
CA VAL A 130 -8.18 26.38 8.81
C VAL A 130 -9.15 25.33 9.33
N ASP A 131 -10.36 25.29 8.78
CA ASP A 131 -11.33 24.24 9.10
C ASP A 131 -10.90 22.92 8.44
N VAL A 132 -11.07 21.82 9.17
CA VAL A 132 -10.72 20.47 8.72
C VAL A 132 -12.02 19.74 8.35
N PRO A 133 -12.30 19.53 7.05
CA PRO A 133 -13.52 18.86 6.64
C PRO A 133 -13.41 17.35 6.87
N LEU A 134 -14.56 16.72 7.11
CA LEU A 134 -14.65 15.27 7.02
C LEU A 134 -14.49 14.85 5.56
N TYR A 135 -13.49 14.01 5.27
CA TYR A 135 -13.23 13.56 3.91
C TYR A 135 -13.87 12.20 3.64
N ARG A 136 -14.75 12.19 2.64
CA ARG A 136 -15.37 10.99 2.07
C ARG A 136 -15.40 11.15 0.57
N ALA A 137 -14.84 10.19 -0.16
CA ALA A 137 -14.82 10.20 -1.62
C ALA A 137 -15.43 8.91 -2.18
N GLY A 138 -16.19 9.06 -3.26
CA GLY A 138 -16.83 7.95 -3.97
C GLY A 138 -18.32 7.74 -3.65
N PRO A 139 -18.95 6.70 -4.24
CA PRO A 139 -18.32 5.64 -5.03
C PRO A 139 -17.74 6.15 -6.36
N THR A 140 -16.42 5.99 -6.54
CA THR A 140 -15.72 6.39 -7.76
C THR A 140 -15.58 5.17 -8.66
N HIS A 141 -15.96 5.33 -9.92
CA HIS A 141 -15.82 4.30 -10.95
C HIS A 141 -14.54 4.58 -11.75
N MET A 142 -13.68 3.58 -11.91
CA MET A 142 -12.48 3.70 -12.76
C MET A 142 -12.33 2.48 -13.66
N GLU A 143 -11.80 2.72 -14.84
CA GLU A 143 -11.30 1.69 -15.74
C GLU A 143 -9.77 1.62 -15.62
N MET A 144 -9.24 0.40 -15.61
CA MET A 144 -7.80 0.14 -15.62
C MET A 144 -7.46 -0.67 -16.86
N THR A 145 -6.63 -0.08 -17.70
CA THR A 145 -6.10 -0.67 -18.94
C THR A 145 -4.64 -0.24 -19.10
N VAL A 146 -3.88 -0.96 -19.93
CA VAL A 146 -2.46 -0.67 -20.18
C VAL A 146 -2.29 0.59 -21.03
N ARG A 147 -3.23 0.85 -21.93
CA ARG A 147 -3.26 2.01 -22.81
C ARG A 147 -4.68 2.55 -22.85
N SER A 148 -4.92 3.73 -22.31
CA SER A 148 -6.13 4.48 -22.61
C SER A 148 -5.87 5.40 -23.79
N GLU A 149 -6.81 5.45 -24.73
CA GLU A 149 -6.87 6.56 -25.68
C GLU A 149 -7.46 7.76 -24.94
N ASP A 150 -6.64 8.42 -24.12
CA ASP A 150 -7.04 9.67 -23.46
C ASP A 150 -7.13 10.78 -24.51
N THR A 151 -8.31 10.94 -25.10
CA THR A 151 -8.67 12.17 -25.82
C THR A 151 -9.10 13.21 -24.79
N ASN A 152 -8.17 13.64 -23.93
CA ASN A 152 -8.43 14.74 -23.02
C ASN A 152 -8.37 16.05 -23.80
N ASP A 153 -9.52 16.45 -24.35
CA ASP A 153 -9.76 17.82 -24.75
C ASP A 153 -9.82 18.67 -23.48
N LEU A 154 -8.67 19.25 -23.10
CA LEU A 154 -8.50 20.10 -21.92
C LEU A 154 -9.25 21.45 -22.01
N THR A 155 -10.25 21.57 -22.89
CA THR A 155 -11.10 22.75 -23.04
C THR A 155 -12.47 22.56 -22.39
N LYS A 156 -12.52 22.68 -21.07
CA LYS A 156 -13.70 23.02 -20.22
C LYS A 156 -13.27 22.74 -18.77
N HIS A 157 -12.90 23.70 -17.93
CA HIS A 157 -13.71 24.81 -17.47
C HIS A 157 -12.80 25.98 -17.06
N GLN A 158 -12.76 27.03 -17.86
CA GLN A 158 -12.59 28.40 -17.37
C GLN A 158 -13.85 29.15 -17.77
N GLU A 159 -14.86 29.11 -16.91
CA GLU A 159 -15.95 30.08 -16.99
C GLU A 159 -16.22 30.62 -15.58
N THR A 160 -15.78 31.89 -15.44
CA THR A 160 -16.25 32.99 -14.59
C THR A 160 -16.15 32.89 -13.06
#